data_AF-A0A0S7X972-F1
#
_entry.id   AF-A0A0S7X972-F1
#
_cell.length_a   1.000
_cell.length_b   1.000
_cell.length_c   1.000
_cell.angle_alpha   90.00
_cell.angle_beta   90.00
_cell.angle_gamma   90.00
#
_symmetry.space_group_name_H-M   'P 1'
#
loop_
_entity.id
_entity.type
_entity.pdbx_description
1 polymer ?
#
loop_
_entity_poly.entity_id
_entity_poly.type
_entity_poly.pdbx_seq_one_letter_code
_entity_poly.pdbx_strand_id
1 'polypeptide(L)'
;MARAFRNIQIEGKEAYVLFDTGSVRSYVREEFASRTRWRTIPFTVGLGGQSFEINEASGLSCAIEGLEFDVKAHPVEDIGTDEKGKKIDAIIGALVMEEWGLTPDPRTGSIDLTLLRKREFTEF
;
A
#
# COMPACT_ATOMS: atom_id res chain seq x y z
N MET A 1 15.84 -5.22 -3.33
CA MET A 1 14.51 -4.71 -2.94
C MET A 1 14.04 -3.78 -4.04
N ALA A 2 12.85 -4.04 -4.59
CA ALA A 2 12.23 -3.20 -5.59
C ALA A 2 11.26 -2.22 -4.92
N ARG A 3 11.31 -0.96 -5.37
CA ARG A 3 10.44 0.13 -4.96
C ARG A 3 9.94 0.86 -6.19
N ALA A 4 8.66 1.22 -6.20
CA ALA A 4 8.08 2.04 -7.24
C ALA A 4 7.02 2.97 -6.65
N PHE A 5 6.98 4.20 -7.15
CA PHE A 5 5.95 5.17 -6.77
C PHE A 5 4.90 5.31 -7.87
N ARG A 6 3.63 5.28 -7.49
CA ARG A 6 2.50 5.48 -8.40
C ARG A 6 1.39 6.27 -7.74
N ASN A 7 0.68 7.08 -8.54
CA ASN A 7 -0.62 7.59 -8.13
C ASN A 7 -1.67 6.51 -8.40
N ILE A 8 -2.49 6.20 -7.40
CA ILE A 8 -3.64 5.29 -7.52
C ILE A 8 -4.86 5.93 -6.84
N GLN A 9 -6.04 5.33 -6.98
CA GLN A 9 -7.18 5.68 -6.13
C GLN A 9 -7.20 4.80 -4.89
N ILE A 10 -7.45 5.40 -3.72
CA ILE A 10 -7.76 4.73 -2.45
C ILE A 10 -9.06 5.34 -1.94
N GLU A 11 -10.09 4.53 -1.72
CA GLU A 11 -11.41 4.99 -1.26
C GLU A 11 -11.96 6.15 -2.13
N GLY A 12 -11.72 6.09 -3.44
CA GLY A 12 -12.13 7.11 -4.41
C GLY A 12 -11.29 8.39 -4.43
N LYS A 13 -10.25 8.51 -3.59
CA LYS A 13 -9.33 9.66 -3.55
C LYS A 13 -8.02 9.34 -4.27
N GLU A 14 -7.45 10.31 -4.99
CA GLU A 14 -6.10 10.15 -5.52
C GLU A 14 -5.07 10.11 -4.38
N ALA A 15 -4.19 9.13 -4.42
CA ALA A 15 -3.15 8.90 -3.42
C ALA A 15 -1.81 8.62 -4.10
N TYR A 16 -0.73 9.21 -3.59
CA TYR A 16 0.64 8.91 -3.98
C TYR A 16 1.21 7.76 -3.14
N VAL A 17 1.41 6.62 -3.78
CA VAL A 17 1.64 5.35 -3.10
C VAL A 17 3.02 4.79 -3.43
N LEU A 18 3.68 4.30 -2.40
CA LEU A 18 4.92 3.53 -2.49
C LEU A 18 4.60 2.03 -2.49
N PHE A 19 4.96 1.35 -3.57
CA PHE A 19 5.00 -0.11 -3.63
C PHE A 19 6.39 -0.54 -3.15
N ASP A 20 6.48 -1.14 -1.95
CA ASP A 20 7.77 -1.50 -1.33
C ASP A 20 7.83 -2.97 -0.96
N THR A 21 8.62 -3.72 -1.72
CA THR A 21 8.87 -5.15 -1.44
C THR A 21 9.62 -5.38 -0.13
N GLY A 22 10.25 -4.35 0.43
CA GLY A 22 10.88 -4.40 1.76
C GLY A 22 9.90 -4.23 2.93
N SER A 23 8.69 -3.74 2.68
CA SER A 23 7.65 -3.64 3.72
C SER A 23 6.74 -4.85 3.64
N VAL A 24 6.68 -5.66 4.70
CA VAL A 24 5.76 -6.82 4.73
C VAL A 24 4.30 -6.37 4.73
N ARG A 25 4.00 -5.32 5.50
CA ARG A 25 2.64 -4.80 5.72
C ARG A 25 2.40 -3.54 4.89
N SER A 26 1.13 -3.26 4.65
CA SER A 26 0.70 -2.00 4.05
C SER A 26 0.32 -0.99 5.12
N TYR A 27 0.55 0.29 4.83
CA TYR A 27 0.26 1.42 5.72
C TYR A 27 -0.42 2.52 4.94
N VAL A 28 -1.26 3.31 5.61
CA VAL A 28 -2.02 4.37 4.95
C VAL A 28 -2.12 5.57 5.88
N ARG A 29 -2.03 6.79 5.34
CA ARG A 29 -2.32 7.99 6.14
C ARG A 29 -3.77 7.95 6.60
N GLU A 30 -4.03 8.37 7.83
CA GLU A 30 -5.35 8.31 8.48
C GLU A 30 -6.50 8.87 7.61
N GLU A 31 -6.24 9.91 6.82
CA GLU A 31 -7.24 10.55 5.96
C GLU A 31 -7.72 9.69 4.76
N PHE A 32 -6.99 8.64 4.42
CA PHE A 32 -7.32 7.67 3.37
C PHE A 32 -7.85 6.35 3.93
N ALA A 33 -7.80 6.15 5.23
CA ALA A 33 -8.32 4.94 5.85
C ALA A 33 -9.86 4.88 5.76
N SER A 34 -10.40 3.69 5.52
CA SER A 34 -11.83 3.48 5.37
C SER A 34 -12.53 3.38 6.73
N ARG A 35 -13.87 3.27 6.74
CA ARG A 35 -14.64 2.98 7.96
C ARG A 35 -14.62 1.49 8.33
N THR A 36 -14.20 0.62 7.40
CA THR A 36 -14.09 -0.82 7.64
C THR A 36 -12.78 -1.09 8.35
N ARG A 37 -12.85 -1.14 9.68
CA ARG A 37 -11.70 -1.24 10.58
C ARG A 37 -11.87 -2.36 11.59
N TRP A 38 -10.77 -2.95 12.03
CA TRP A 38 -10.74 -3.94 13.09
C TRP A 38 -9.47 -3.83 13.92
N ARG A 39 -9.58 -4.22 15.20
CA ARG A 39 -8.44 -4.27 16.10
C ARG A 39 -7.43 -5.30 15.63
N THR A 40 -6.15 -4.95 15.62
CA THR A 40 -5.05 -5.90 15.43
C THR A 40 -4.27 -6.09 16.73
N ILE A 41 -3.45 -7.14 16.79
CA ILE A 41 -2.53 -7.34 17.92
C ILE A 41 -1.52 -6.20 17.86
N PRO A 42 -1.34 -5.40 18.93
CA PRO A 42 -0.49 -4.23 18.85
C PRO A 42 0.97 -4.54 18.48
N PHE A 43 1.57 -3.68 17.67
CA PHE A 43 2.99 -3.76 17.31
C PHE A 43 3.56 -2.37 17.00
N THR A 44 4.89 -2.24 17.06
CA THR A 44 5.59 -1.01 16.68
C THR A 44 6.20 -1.14 15.28
N VAL A 45 6.13 -0.07 14.49
CA VAL A 45 6.76 0.02 13.16
C VAL A 45 7.56 1.31 13.04
N GLY A 46 8.70 1.25 12.34
CA GLY A 46 9.43 2.43 11.88
C GLY A 46 9.03 2.83 10.47
N LEU A 47 8.53 4.04 10.27
CA LEU A 47 8.16 4.63 8.97
C LEU A 47 8.75 6.04 8.87
N GLY A 48 9.40 6.38 7.76
CA GLY A 48 9.93 7.74 7.54
C GLY A 48 10.93 8.23 8.59
N GLY A 49 11.58 7.33 9.35
CA GLY A 49 12.47 7.68 10.47
C GLY A 49 11.74 7.91 11.80
N GLN A 50 10.42 7.78 11.84
CA GLN A 50 9.59 7.86 13.05
C GLN A 50 9.08 6.47 13.45
N SER A 51 8.70 6.30 14.71
CA SER A 51 8.12 5.05 15.23
C SER A 51 6.65 5.24 15.57
N PHE A 52 5.82 4.29 15.16
CA PHE A 52 4.38 4.30 15.36
C PHE A 52 3.93 3.03 16.08
N GLU A 53 3.01 3.18 17.04
CA GLU A 53 2.29 2.05 17.64
C GLU A 53 1.03 1.79 16.82
N ILE A 54 0.92 0.57 16.30
CA ILE A 54 -0.20 0.11 15.50
C ILE A 54 -1.08 -0.78 16.36
N ASN A 55 -2.38 -0.49 16.40
CA ASN A 55 -3.37 -1.28 17.13
C ASN A 55 -4.64 -1.57 16.31
N GLU A 56 -4.70 -1.06 15.07
CA GLU A 56 -5.82 -1.21 14.15
C GLU A 56 -5.35 -1.58 12.74
N ALA A 57 -6.23 -2.19 11.96
CA ALA A 57 -6.12 -2.33 10.51
C ALA A 57 -7.43 -1.87 9.84
N SER A 58 -7.31 -1.39 8.61
CA SER A 58 -8.40 -0.96 7.75
C SER A 58 -8.38 -1.75 6.44
N GLY A 59 -9.55 -2.16 5.98
CA GLY A 59 -9.74 -2.71 4.64
C GLY A 59 -10.07 -1.59 3.66
N LEU A 60 -9.26 -1.43 2.62
CA LEU A 60 -9.36 -0.34 1.65
C LEU A 60 -9.74 -0.88 0.27
N SER A 61 -10.61 -0.17 -0.44
CA SER A 61 -10.81 -0.32 -1.88
C SER A 61 -9.82 0.58 -2.62
N CYS A 62 -9.00 -0.02 -3.48
CA CYS A 62 -8.01 0.66 -4.29
C CYS A 62 -8.27 0.44 -5.78
N ALA A 63 -7.80 1.37 -6.62
CA ALA A 63 -7.80 1.17 -8.07
C ALA A 63 -6.53 1.75 -8.70
N ILE A 64 -5.85 0.94 -9.52
CA ILE A 64 -4.69 1.35 -10.33
C ILE A 64 -5.05 1.18 -11.81
N GLU A 65 -4.97 2.27 -12.58
CA GLU A 65 -5.37 2.26 -14.00
C GLU A 65 -6.80 1.72 -14.23
N GLY A 66 -7.71 1.98 -13.30
CA GLY A 66 -9.10 1.49 -13.33
C GLY A 66 -9.28 0.02 -12.93
N LEU A 67 -8.21 -0.68 -12.53
CA LEU A 67 -8.27 -2.04 -12.02
C LEU A 67 -8.37 -2.03 -10.50
N GLU A 68 -9.51 -2.50 -9.98
CA GLU A 68 -9.80 -2.50 -8.56
C GLU A 68 -9.09 -3.61 -7.80
N PHE A 69 -8.68 -3.38 -6.57
CA PHE A 69 -8.16 -4.42 -5.66
C PHE A 69 -8.37 -3.96 -4.23
N ASP A 70 -8.52 -4.89 -3.29
CA ASP A 70 -8.63 -4.54 -1.88
C ASP A 70 -7.31 -4.72 -1.13
N VAL A 71 -7.16 -3.94 -0.06
CA VAL A 71 -5.91 -3.82 0.68
C VAL A 71 -6.22 -3.81 2.17
N LYS A 72 -5.60 -4.73 2.91
CA LYS A 72 -5.44 -4.57 4.35
C LYS A 72 -4.26 -3.63 4.64
N ALA A 73 -4.53 -2.46 5.19
CA ALA A 73 -3.51 -1.49 5.58
C ALA A 73 -3.65 -1.07 7.05
N HIS A 74 -2.55 -0.61 7.63
CA HIS A 74 -2.53 -0.06 8.98
C HIS A 74 -2.54 1.48 8.93
N PRO A 75 -3.56 2.14 9.49
CA PRO A 75 -3.62 3.59 9.54
C PRO A 75 -2.49 4.16 10.40
N VAL A 76 -1.88 5.25 9.93
CA VAL A 76 -0.85 6.03 10.64
C VAL A 76 -1.04 7.52 10.40
N GLU A 77 -0.51 8.36 11.30
CA GLU A 77 -0.60 9.83 11.16
C GLU A 77 0.25 10.33 9.98
N ASP A 78 1.44 9.76 9.78
CA ASP A 78 2.36 10.11 8.71
C ASP A 78 3.22 8.92 8.29
N ILE A 79 3.71 8.95 7.04
CA ILE A 79 4.59 7.92 6.46
C ILE A 79 5.97 8.52 6.14
N GLY A 80 6.06 9.83 5.95
CA GLY A 80 7.21 10.55 5.43
C GLY A 80 7.05 11.01 3.98
N THR A 81 8.19 11.28 3.35
CA THR A 81 8.29 11.84 1.99
C THR A 81 9.24 11.02 1.14
N ASP A 82 9.09 11.10 -0.18
CA ASP A 82 10.06 10.55 -1.13
C ASP A 82 11.35 11.39 -1.17
N GLU A 83 12.32 10.98 -1.99
CA GLU A 83 13.61 11.67 -2.18
C GLU A 83 13.47 13.11 -2.73
N LYS A 84 12.30 13.47 -3.27
CA LYS A 84 11.99 14.80 -3.81
C LYS A 84 11.12 15.63 -2.84
N GLY A 85 10.85 15.11 -1.63
CA GLY A 85 10.01 15.77 -0.63
C GLY A 85 8.51 15.66 -0.87
N LYS A 86 8.06 14.81 -1.81
CA LYS A 86 6.63 14.55 -2.02
C LYS A 86 6.10 13.63 -0.92
N LYS A 87 5.00 14.04 -0.29
CA LYS A 87 4.35 13.29 0.78
C LYS A 87 3.82 11.94 0.30
N ILE A 88 4.09 10.88 1.05
CA ILE A 88 3.63 9.52 0.76
C ILE A 88 2.29 9.30 1.47
N ASP A 89 1.28 8.87 0.71
CA ASP A 89 -0.09 8.67 1.19
C ASP A 89 -0.34 7.24 1.67
N ALA A 90 0.30 6.26 1.03
CA ALA A 90 0.24 4.88 1.45
C ALA A 90 1.51 4.11 1.06
N ILE A 91 1.74 3.02 1.78
CA ILE A 91 2.67 1.96 1.39
C ILE A 91 1.85 0.72 1.08
N ILE A 92 2.03 0.15 -0.11
CA ILE A 92 1.56 -1.20 -0.44
C ILE A 92 2.74 -2.16 -0.24
N GLY A 93 2.61 -3.00 0.79
CA GLY A 93 3.62 -3.97 1.18
C GLY A 93 3.56 -5.27 0.39
N ALA A 94 4.55 -6.12 0.61
CA ALA A 94 4.76 -7.40 -0.06
C ALA A 94 3.53 -8.31 -0.01
N LEU A 95 2.84 -8.42 1.13
CA LEU A 95 1.69 -9.34 1.23
C LEU A 95 0.58 -9.01 0.22
N VAL A 96 0.24 -7.72 0.09
CA VAL A 96 -0.81 -7.26 -0.84
C VAL A 96 -0.32 -7.37 -2.29
N MET A 97 0.97 -7.14 -2.52
CA MET A 97 1.56 -7.30 -3.85
C MET A 97 1.53 -8.76 -4.32
N GLU A 98 1.86 -9.71 -3.45
CA GLU A 98 1.78 -11.14 -3.76
C GLU A 98 0.33 -11.57 -3.98
N GLU A 99 -0.59 -11.15 -3.10
CA GLU A 99 -2.03 -11.45 -3.18
C GLU A 99 -2.64 -11.03 -4.52
N TRP A 100 -2.28 -9.84 -5.03
CA TRP A 100 -2.85 -9.29 -6.27
C TRP A 100 -1.93 -9.39 -7.49
N GLY A 101 -0.77 -10.05 -7.36
CA GLY A 101 0.21 -10.20 -8.43
C GLY A 101 0.76 -8.87 -8.96
N LEU A 102 1.00 -7.90 -8.07
CA LEU A 102 1.51 -6.56 -8.38
C LEU A 102 3.04 -6.56 -8.30
N THR A 103 3.72 -6.46 -9.44
CA THR A 103 5.19 -6.52 -9.44
C THR A 103 5.79 -5.15 -9.81
N PRO A 104 6.46 -4.45 -8.87
CA PRO A 104 7.11 -3.18 -9.19
C PRO A 104 8.36 -3.39 -10.04
N ASP A 105 8.48 -2.64 -11.13
CA ASP A 105 9.72 -2.49 -11.91
C ASP A 105 10.47 -1.24 -11.42
N PRO A 106 11.57 -1.41 -10.65
CA PRO A 106 12.32 -0.28 -10.12
C PRO A 106 13.05 0.53 -11.20
N ARG A 107 13.25 -0.01 -12.41
CA ARG A 107 13.95 0.69 -13.49
C ARG A 107 13.07 1.77 -14.13
N THR A 108 11.78 1.49 -14.23
CA THR A 108 10.79 2.34 -14.91
C THR A 108 9.82 3.00 -13.94
N GLY A 109 9.76 2.50 -12.71
CA GLY A 109 8.75 2.89 -11.71
C GLY A 109 7.35 2.39 -12.05
N SER A 110 7.19 1.47 -13.01
CA SER A 110 5.90 0.86 -13.32
C SER A 110 5.56 -0.29 -12.40
N ILE A 111 4.29 -0.68 -12.38
CA ILE A 111 3.81 -1.90 -11.73
C ILE A 111 3.31 -2.81 -12.85
N ASP A 112 3.77 -4.05 -12.89
CA ASP A 112 3.16 -5.09 -13.73
C ASP A 112 1.79 -5.44 -13.15
N LEU A 113 0.76 -5.30 -13.97
CA LEU A 113 -0.65 -5.53 -13.64
C LEU A 113 -1.22 -6.73 -14.39
N THR A 114 -0.37 -7.55 -15.03
CA THR A 114 -0.81 -8.66 -15.89
C THR A 114 -1.73 -9.63 -15.15
N LEU A 115 -1.37 -10.02 -13.92
CA LEU A 115 -2.18 -10.91 -13.09
C LEU A 115 -3.47 -10.22 -12.61
N LEU A 116 -3.36 -8.98 -12.13
CA LEU A 116 -4.51 -8.18 -11.72
C LEU A 116 -5.55 -8.03 -12.85
N ARG A 117 -5.11 -7.82 -14.11
CA ARG A 117 -6.00 -7.73 -15.28
C ARG A 117 -6.71 -9.04 -15.58
N LYS A 118 -6.01 -10.17 -15.44
CA LYS A 118 -6.57 -11.50 -15.73
C LYS A 118 -7.54 -11.98 -14.64
N ARG A 119 -7.36 -11.56 -13.38
CA ARG A 119 -8.10 -12.06 -12.21
C ARG A 119 -7.97 -13.57 -12.03
N GLU A 120 -6.79 -14.10 -12.38
CA GLU A 120 -6.46 -15.52 -12.24
C GLU A 120 -5.24 -15.63 -11.30
N PHE A 121 -5.47 -16.21 -10.13
CA PHE A 121 -4.47 -16.41 -9.09
C PHE A 121 -4.33 -17.90 -8.81
N THR A 122 -3.11 -18.35 -8.55
CA THR A 122 -2.83 -19.76 -8.24
C THR A 122 -2.47 -19.88 -6.77
N GLU A 123 -3.26 -20.64 -6.03
CA GLU A 123 -3.06 -20.94 -4.60
C GLU A 123 -3.02 -22.47 -4.41
N PHE A 124 -2.38 -22.94 -3.33
CA PHE A 124 -2.21 -24.36 -3.00
C PHE A 124 -2.83 -24.70 -1.64
#